data_AF-A0A396GRG4-F1
#
_entry.id   AF-A0A396GRG4-F1
#
_cell.length_a   1.000
_cell.length_b   1.000
_cell.length_c   1.000
_cell.angle_alpha   90.00
_cell.angle_beta   90.00
_cell.angle_gamma   90.00
#
_symmetry.space_group_name_H-M   'P 1'
#
loop_
_entity.id
_entity.type
_entity.pdbx_description
1 polymer ?
#
loop_
_entity_poly.entity_id
_entity_poly.type
_entity_poly.pdbx_seq_one_letter_code
_entity_poly.pdbx_strand_id
1 'polypeptide(L)'
;MCLSSPSLSLSLSLSLSPQRRKVVFLSESRRFVPIHPLFARLTACKTTMMGTRRQRKRQPKDDSQIQDRISVLADCLLIHILSFLNTREAVQTCILSKRWINLWKTLPTLTLDCYQFSDCEIYENFLFMFLSLRDHSTALSALLLHNNHFENISLYQMVIEYAFTHNVQHFKINYTTAELFSPFFLSSHTLTSLTLTGEDLLLPGPRFDQIFPHSLSFPTLTTLSLKHLVFGCNDDGCVDPFSTFNMLTTLIIDKCVLVDNAQNLRISSTKLVNLTICVYDFLSGCNPRTADFEIYFGIELYAPTLHSFDFTGGHYIPKLFGSKTALSSIKHVNINLKQTMEDSLWENPSILFKWLVNLVNIESLTITKPALQVLSYAHDDLLKVDFPSLCNLKSLKFNQIIRPPLVTVIDFLLQNSPSAKVDFSSSSLWTRW
;
A
#
# COMPACT_ATOMS: atom_id res chain seq x y z
N MET A 1 58.53 -4.83 -19.85
CA MET A 1 58.38 -5.41 -21.21
C MET A 1 56.89 -5.42 -21.53
N CYS A 2 56.55 -4.86 -22.69
CA CYS A 2 55.20 -4.59 -23.16
C CYS A 2 54.38 -5.85 -23.47
N LEU A 3 53.07 -5.61 -23.57
CA LEU A 3 52.07 -6.10 -24.54
C LEU A 3 50.83 -6.62 -23.80
N SER A 4 49.59 -6.31 -24.14
CA SER A 4 48.94 -5.34 -25.02
C SER A 4 47.44 -5.54 -24.80
N SER A 5 46.67 -4.46 -24.73
CA SER A 5 45.20 -4.50 -24.85
C SER A 5 44.80 -4.87 -26.29
N PRO A 6 43.53 -5.22 -26.55
CA PRO A 6 42.58 -4.15 -26.85
C PRO A 6 41.17 -4.35 -26.25
N SER A 7 40.61 -3.19 -25.93
CA SER A 7 39.20 -2.87 -25.77
C SER A 7 38.34 -3.28 -26.96
N LEU A 8 37.15 -3.81 -26.69
CA LEU A 8 36.03 -3.79 -27.63
C LEU A 8 34.87 -3.02 -26.99
N SER A 9 34.74 -1.76 -27.42
CA SER A 9 33.54 -0.95 -27.33
C SER A 9 32.49 -1.52 -28.28
N LEU A 10 31.31 -1.88 -27.79
CA LEU A 10 30.12 -2.05 -28.62
C LEU A 10 29.17 -0.88 -28.37
N SER A 11 29.16 0.02 -29.34
CA SER A 11 28.24 1.15 -29.46
C SER A 11 26.82 0.64 -29.69
N LEU A 12 25.92 1.03 -28.77
CA LEU A 12 24.48 0.95 -28.95
C LEU A 12 24.07 1.92 -30.08
N SER A 13 23.70 1.37 -31.23
CA SER A 13 22.88 2.07 -32.22
C SER A 13 21.45 1.52 -32.13
N LEU A 14 20.64 2.15 -31.27
CA LEU A 14 19.19 1.91 -31.19
C LEU A 14 18.51 2.66 -32.35
N SER A 15 18.32 1.95 -33.47
CA SER A 15 17.35 2.33 -34.49
C SER A 15 15.95 1.91 -34.00
N LEU A 16 15.16 2.89 -33.56
CA LEU A 16 13.76 2.75 -33.21
C LEU A 16 12.91 2.45 -34.46
N SER A 17 12.14 1.37 -34.42
CA SER A 17 10.93 1.20 -35.25
C SER A 17 9.92 0.30 -34.51
N PRO A 18 8.64 0.70 -34.39
CA PRO A 18 7.66 -0.01 -33.59
C PRO A 18 6.92 -1.04 -34.45
N GLN A 19 7.17 -2.33 -34.23
CA GLN A 19 6.25 -3.38 -34.67
C GLN A 19 5.78 -4.22 -33.49
N ARG A 20 4.46 -4.33 -33.38
CA ARG A 20 3.68 -5.16 -32.46
C ARG A 20 4.30 -6.55 -32.33
N ARG A 21 4.90 -6.86 -31.19
CA ARG A 21 5.38 -8.22 -30.90
C ARG A 21 4.26 -9.01 -30.23
N LYS A 22 3.84 -10.10 -30.88
CA LYS A 22 3.08 -11.19 -30.26
C LYS A 22 4.02 -11.89 -29.28
N VAL A 23 3.62 -12.02 -28.02
CA VAL A 23 4.29 -12.91 -27.06
C VAL A 23 3.95 -14.34 -27.47
N VAL A 24 4.96 -15.12 -27.86
CA VAL A 24 4.84 -16.55 -28.16
C VAL A 24 5.38 -17.31 -26.95
N PHE A 25 4.50 -18.03 -26.26
CA PHE A 25 4.87 -18.88 -25.13
C PHE A 25 5.50 -20.18 -25.64
N LEU A 26 6.77 -20.41 -25.32
CA LEU A 26 7.41 -21.73 -25.46
C LEU A 26 7.45 -22.37 -24.07
N SER A 27 6.61 -23.37 -23.83
CA SER A 27 6.60 -24.16 -22.60
C SER A 27 7.41 -25.44 -22.79
N GLU A 28 8.49 -25.62 -22.01
CA GLU A 28 9.09 -26.94 -21.82
C GLU A 28 8.24 -27.79 -20.87
N SER A 29 8.03 -29.03 -21.30
CA SER A 29 7.11 -30.02 -20.77
C SER A 29 7.31 -30.35 -19.29
N ARG A 30 6.31 -30.06 -18.45
CA ARG A 30 6.06 -30.82 -17.21
C ARG A 30 4.59 -31.21 -17.09
N ARG A 31 4.40 -32.40 -16.51
CA ARG A 31 3.25 -33.30 -16.62
C ARG A 31 1.96 -32.66 -16.12
N PHE A 32 0.89 -32.82 -16.91
CA PHE A 32 -0.49 -32.46 -16.56
C PHE A 32 -0.99 -33.24 -15.33
N VAL A 33 -1.43 -32.51 -14.31
CA VAL A 33 -2.16 -32.97 -13.11
C VAL A 33 -3.55 -32.28 -13.14
N PRO A 34 -4.64 -32.91 -12.67
CA PRO A 34 -5.95 -32.78 -13.30
C PRO A 34 -6.68 -31.46 -13.04
N ILE A 35 -7.48 -31.08 -14.04
CA ILE A 35 -8.35 -29.90 -14.13
C ILE A 35 -9.21 -29.76 -12.85
N HIS A 36 -8.96 -28.70 -12.07
CA HIS A 36 -9.75 -28.32 -10.90
C HIS A 36 -11.26 -28.21 -11.23
N PRO A 37 -12.20 -28.58 -10.32
CA PRO A 37 -13.64 -28.60 -10.57
C PRO A 37 -14.26 -27.25 -11.03
N LEU A 38 -13.64 -26.11 -10.70
CA LEU A 38 -14.05 -24.80 -11.24
C LEU A 38 -13.87 -24.72 -12.77
N PHE A 39 -12.83 -25.34 -13.32
CA PHE A 39 -12.54 -25.33 -14.75
C PHE A 39 -13.19 -26.49 -15.51
N ALA A 40 -13.36 -27.66 -14.88
CA ALA A 40 -14.23 -28.71 -15.42
C ALA A 40 -15.65 -28.16 -15.65
N ARG A 41 -16.11 -27.21 -14.81
CA ARG A 41 -17.35 -26.47 -15.02
C ARG A 41 -17.29 -25.41 -16.12
N LEU A 42 -16.15 -24.78 -16.39
CA LEU A 42 -15.99 -23.82 -17.49
C LEU A 42 -15.97 -24.50 -18.86
N THR A 43 -15.27 -25.62 -19.00
CA THR A 43 -15.35 -26.48 -20.19
C THR A 43 -16.69 -27.18 -20.29
N ALA A 44 -17.26 -27.67 -19.18
CA ALA A 44 -18.62 -28.23 -19.17
C ALA A 44 -19.72 -27.18 -19.42
N CYS A 45 -19.53 -25.90 -19.14
CA CYS A 45 -20.54 -24.87 -19.45
C CYS A 45 -20.84 -24.80 -20.96
N LYS A 46 -19.84 -25.14 -21.81
CA LYS A 46 -20.05 -25.33 -23.25
C LYS A 46 -20.83 -26.62 -23.56
N THR A 47 -20.57 -27.72 -22.87
CA THR A 47 -21.13 -29.05 -23.16
C THR A 47 -22.50 -29.30 -22.51
N THR A 48 -22.77 -28.81 -21.31
CA THR A 48 -24.04 -29.00 -20.57
C THR A 48 -25.19 -28.18 -21.16
N MET A 49 -24.90 -27.10 -21.89
CA MET A 49 -25.90 -26.32 -22.64
C MET A 49 -26.41 -27.03 -23.92
N MET A 50 -25.89 -28.23 -24.25
CA MET A 50 -26.35 -29.10 -25.36
C MET A 50 -26.91 -30.45 -24.87
N GLY A 51 -27.58 -30.48 -23.71
CA GLY A 51 -28.20 -31.70 -23.17
C GLY A 51 -29.73 -31.64 -23.08
N THR A 52 -30.41 -32.36 -23.98
CA THR A 52 -31.83 -32.79 -24.04
C THR A 52 -32.96 -31.86 -23.55
N ARG A 53 -33.77 -31.40 -24.52
CA ARG A 53 -35.03 -30.66 -24.34
C ARG A 53 -36.10 -31.57 -23.71
N ARG A 54 -36.19 -31.66 -22.37
CA ARG A 54 -37.35 -32.23 -21.68
C ARG A 54 -38.47 -31.19 -21.59
N GLN A 55 -39.52 -31.36 -22.39
CA GLN A 55 -40.76 -30.59 -22.25
C GLN A 55 -41.44 -30.92 -20.91
N ARG A 56 -41.37 -29.99 -19.96
CA ARG A 56 -42.28 -29.98 -18.80
C ARG A 56 -43.48 -29.11 -19.13
N LYS A 57 -44.69 -29.71 -19.14
CA LYS A 57 -45.97 -29.00 -19.20
C LYS A 57 -46.02 -27.94 -18.09
N ARG A 58 -46.18 -26.67 -18.46
CA ARG A 58 -46.32 -25.54 -17.52
C ARG A 58 -47.78 -25.45 -17.06
N GLN A 59 -48.01 -25.46 -15.75
CA GLN A 59 -49.24 -24.93 -15.15
C GLN A 59 -49.17 -23.38 -15.17
N PRO A 60 -50.32 -22.68 -15.24
CA PRO A 60 -50.33 -21.22 -15.22
C PRO A 60 -49.96 -20.76 -13.80
N LYS A 61 -48.93 -19.92 -13.70
CA LYS A 61 -48.43 -19.35 -12.45
C LYS A 61 -48.68 -17.85 -12.49
N ASP A 62 -49.29 -17.37 -11.43
CA ASP A 62 -49.66 -16.00 -11.09
C ASP A 62 -48.62 -14.95 -11.54
N ASP A 63 -49.06 -13.95 -12.31
CA ASP A 63 -48.26 -12.92 -12.98
C ASP A 63 -47.83 -11.82 -11.98
N SER A 64 -46.94 -12.18 -11.06
CA SER A 64 -45.99 -11.21 -10.49
C SER A 64 -44.60 -11.56 -11.03
N GLN A 65 -44.41 -11.34 -12.33
CA GLN A 65 -43.09 -11.45 -12.95
C GLN A 65 -42.17 -10.42 -12.30
N ILE A 66 -41.37 -10.86 -11.33
CA ILE A 66 -40.16 -10.16 -10.91
C ILE A 66 -39.28 -10.15 -12.16
N GLN A 67 -39.37 -9.06 -12.92
CA GLN A 67 -38.60 -8.89 -14.15
C GLN A 67 -37.12 -9.07 -13.82
N ASP A 68 -36.42 -9.93 -14.56
CA ASP A 68 -34.97 -10.10 -14.40
C ASP A 68 -34.27 -8.84 -14.92
N ARG A 69 -34.09 -7.87 -14.01
CA ARG A 69 -33.49 -6.58 -14.30
C ARG A 69 -32.00 -6.68 -14.61
N ILE A 70 -31.31 -7.72 -14.13
CA ILE A 70 -29.87 -7.91 -14.35
C ILE A 70 -29.64 -8.35 -15.79
N SER A 71 -30.47 -9.26 -16.32
CA SER A 71 -30.36 -9.70 -17.72
C SER A 71 -30.58 -8.59 -18.76
N VAL A 72 -31.22 -7.47 -18.39
CA VAL A 72 -31.47 -6.31 -19.26
C VAL A 72 -30.27 -5.36 -19.33
N LEU A 73 -29.35 -5.39 -18.35
CA LEU A 73 -28.19 -4.50 -18.33
C LEU A 73 -27.28 -4.75 -19.54
N ALA A 74 -26.57 -3.73 -20.02
CA ALA A 74 -25.56 -3.86 -21.08
C ALA A 74 -24.27 -4.53 -20.54
N ASP A 75 -23.47 -5.15 -21.42
CA ASP A 75 -22.25 -5.88 -21.01
C ASP A 75 -21.27 -4.98 -20.25
N CYS A 76 -21.14 -3.71 -20.64
CA CYS A 76 -20.28 -2.75 -19.93
C CYS A 76 -20.69 -2.56 -18.47
N LEU A 77 -21.99 -2.54 -18.16
CA LEU A 77 -22.49 -2.44 -16.80
C LEU A 77 -22.28 -3.73 -16.02
N LEU A 78 -22.44 -4.89 -16.68
CA LEU A 78 -22.14 -6.18 -16.05
C LEU A 78 -20.65 -6.30 -15.72
N ILE A 79 -19.76 -5.91 -16.64
CA ILE A 79 -18.31 -5.87 -16.41
C ILE A 79 -17.97 -4.92 -15.27
N HIS A 80 -18.62 -3.76 -15.20
CA HIS A 80 -18.44 -2.83 -14.09
C HIS A 80 -18.87 -3.44 -12.75
N ILE A 81 -20.02 -4.12 -12.70
CA ILE A 81 -20.46 -4.85 -11.49
C ILE A 81 -19.44 -5.93 -11.10
N LEU A 82 -18.96 -6.71 -12.08
CA LEU A 82 -17.96 -7.75 -11.87
C LEU A 82 -16.61 -7.19 -11.40
N SER A 83 -16.28 -5.93 -11.73
CA SER A 83 -15.02 -5.29 -11.31
C SER A 83 -14.95 -5.02 -9.80
N PHE A 84 -16.08 -5.10 -9.08
CA PHE A 84 -16.11 -5.04 -7.61
C PHE A 84 -15.90 -6.41 -6.95
N LEU A 85 -15.97 -7.50 -7.72
CA LEU A 85 -15.72 -8.85 -7.22
C LEU A 85 -14.23 -9.16 -7.29
N ASN A 86 -13.78 -10.13 -6.49
CA ASN A 86 -12.48 -10.72 -6.77
C ASN A 86 -12.53 -11.55 -8.06
N THR A 87 -11.35 -11.79 -8.63
CA THR A 87 -11.21 -12.43 -9.94
C THR A 87 -11.83 -13.84 -9.95
N ARG A 88 -11.70 -14.58 -8.84
CA ARG A 88 -12.27 -15.93 -8.70
C ARG A 88 -13.79 -15.91 -8.74
N GLU A 89 -14.43 -15.03 -7.97
CA GLU A 89 -15.88 -14.82 -7.99
C GLU A 89 -16.37 -14.35 -9.35
N ALA A 90 -15.66 -13.41 -9.98
CA ALA A 90 -16.02 -12.93 -11.30
C ALA A 90 -16.02 -14.07 -12.34
N VAL A 91 -15.03 -14.97 -12.28
CA VAL A 91 -15.00 -16.19 -13.11
C VAL A 91 -16.15 -17.14 -12.76
N GLN A 92 -16.53 -17.28 -11.49
CA GLN A 92 -17.64 -18.14 -11.08
C GLN A 92 -18.98 -17.70 -11.66
N THR A 93 -19.16 -16.41 -11.96
CA THR A 93 -20.40 -15.91 -12.59
C THR A 93 -20.66 -16.49 -13.98
N CYS A 94 -19.68 -17.14 -14.61
CA CYS A 94 -19.85 -17.85 -15.88
C CYS A 94 -21.00 -18.86 -15.89
N ILE A 95 -21.35 -19.43 -14.73
CA ILE A 95 -22.41 -20.43 -14.62
C ILE A 95 -23.82 -19.84 -14.72
N LEU A 96 -23.97 -18.51 -14.63
CA LEU A 96 -25.27 -17.85 -14.59
C LEU A 96 -26.01 -17.95 -15.93
N SER A 97 -25.33 -17.71 -17.05
CA SER A 97 -25.88 -17.91 -18.40
C SER A 97 -24.79 -17.87 -19.48
N LYS A 98 -25.14 -18.20 -20.73
CA LYS A 98 -24.22 -18.12 -21.88
C LYS A 98 -23.55 -16.75 -22.03
N ARG A 99 -24.24 -15.68 -21.62
CA ARG A 99 -23.76 -14.31 -21.71
C ARG A 99 -22.59 -14.04 -20.76
N TRP A 100 -22.60 -14.62 -19.56
CA TRP A 100 -21.60 -14.38 -18.52
C TRP A 100 -20.28 -15.14 -18.74
N ILE A 101 -20.30 -16.18 -19.58
CA ILE A 101 -19.15 -17.08 -19.83
C ILE A 101 -17.87 -16.35 -20.22
N ASN A 102 -17.96 -15.20 -20.92
CA ASN A 102 -16.80 -14.48 -21.42
C ASN A 102 -16.60 -13.09 -20.78
N LEU A 103 -17.52 -12.60 -19.94
CA LEU A 103 -17.43 -11.23 -19.42
C LEU A 103 -16.16 -11.01 -18.57
N TRP A 104 -15.79 -12.01 -17.76
CA TRP A 104 -14.59 -11.96 -16.93
C TRP A 104 -13.29 -11.79 -17.74
N LYS A 105 -13.26 -12.19 -19.03
CA LYS A 105 -12.08 -12.07 -19.88
C LYS A 105 -11.74 -10.63 -20.23
N THR A 106 -12.69 -9.72 -20.03
CA THR A 106 -12.58 -8.30 -20.37
C THR A 106 -12.48 -7.41 -19.13
N LEU A 107 -12.24 -8.00 -17.96
CA LEU A 107 -12.18 -7.25 -16.71
C LEU A 107 -11.02 -6.25 -16.71
N PRO A 108 -11.30 -4.97 -16.38
CA PRO A 108 -10.26 -3.95 -16.28
C PRO A 108 -9.49 -4.05 -14.95
N THR A 109 -10.13 -4.54 -13.89
CA THR A 109 -9.55 -4.68 -12.55
C THR A 109 -9.47 -6.15 -12.18
N LEU A 110 -8.28 -6.58 -11.76
CA LEU A 110 -8.00 -7.95 -11.33
C LEU A 110 -7.59 -7.93 -9.85
N THR A 111 -8.43 -8.48 -8.99
CA THR A 111 -8.14 -8.64 -7.55
C THR A 111 -7.97 -10.12 -7.25
N LEU A 112 -6.81 -10.51 -6.74
CA LEU A 112 -6.41 -11.90 -6.55
C LEU A 112 -5.90 -12.10 -5.13
N ASP A 113 -6.42 -13.11 -4.44
CA ASP A 113 -6.08 -13.44 -3.07
C ASP A 113 -5.93 -14.97 -2.94
N CYS A 114 -4.74 -15.42 -2.53
CA CYS A 114 -4.42 -16.85 -2.42
C CYS A 114 -5.31 -17.56 -1.38
N TYR A 115 -5.79 -16.86 -0.35
CA TYR A 115 -6.64 -17.46 0.70
C TYR A 115 -8.02 -17.88 0.18
N GLN A 116 -8.36 -17.55 -1.05
CA GLN A 116 -9.58 -18.01 -1.72
C GLN A 116 -9.44 -19.42 -2.32
N PHE A 117 -8.25 -19.99 -2.23
CA PHE A 117 -7.88 -21.29 -2.77
C PHE A 117 -7.41 -22.20 -1.62
N SER A 118 -7.58 -23.51 -1.81
CA SER A 118 -7.25 -24.50 -0.77
C SER A 118 -5.74 -24.74 -0.64
N ASP A 119 -4.98 -24.45 -1.69
CA ASP A 119 -3.52 -24.59 -1.73
C ASP A 119 -2.91 -23.64 -2.78
N CYS A 120 -1.59 -23.47 -2.70
CA CYS A 120 -0.79 -22.61 -3.58
C CYS A 120 -0.81 -23.11 -5.03
N GLU A 121 -0.72 -24.42 -5.27
CA GLU A 121 -0.64 -24.99 -6.62
C GLU A 121 -1.92 -24.70 -7.43
N ILE A 122 -3.10 -24.82 -6.82
CA ILE A 122 -4.38 -24.49 -7.44
C ILE A 122 -4.45 -22.99 -7.74
N TYR A 123 -3.97 -22.14 -6.82
CA TYR A 123 -3.92 -20.70 -7.03
C TYR A 123 -3.03 -20.33 -8.22
N GLU A 124 -1.81 -20.87 -8.26
CA GLU A 124 -0.83 -20.64 -9.32
C GLU A 124 -1.36 -21.13 -10.68
N ASN A 125 -1.95 -22.32 -10.72
CA ASN A 125 -2.59 -22.87 -11.93
C ASN A 125 -3.78 -22.00 -12.37
N PHE A 126 -4.60 -21.52 -11.43
CA PHE A 126 -5.70 -20.60 -11.72
C PHE A 126 -5.16 -19.30 -12.34
N LEU A 127 -4.13 -18.70 -11.75
CA LEU A 127 -3.50 -17.48 -12.26
C LEU A 127 -2.98 -17.65 -13.68
N PHE A 128 -2.18 -18.70 -13.89
CA PHE A 128 -1.59 -18.99 -15.19
C PHE A 128 -2.67 -19.14 -16.27
N MET A 129 -3.70 -19.93 -15.98
CA MET A 129 -4.83 -20.14 -16.88
C MET A 129 -5.64 -18.87 -17.09
N PHE A 130 -5.91 -18.11 -16.02
CA PHE A 130 -6.70 -16.90 -16.08
C PHE A 130 -6.03 -15.85 -16.99
N LEU A 131 -4.76 -15.55 -16.75
CA LEU A 131 -4.00 -14.56 -17.52
C LEU A 131 -3.85 -14.98 -19.00
N SER A 132 -3.70 -16.28 -19.26
CA SER A 132 -3.62 -16.84 -20.62
C SER A 132 -4.93 -16.78 -21.40
N LEU A 133 -6.07 -16.78 -20.70
CA LEU A 133 -7.40 -16.79 -21.32
C LEU A 133 -8.07 -15.41 -21.38
N ARG A 134 -7.48 -14.40 -20.73
CA ARG A 134 -7.96 -13.03 -20.75
C ARG A 134 -7.81 -12.43 -22.15
N ASP A 135 -8.71 -11.52 -22.51
CA ASP A 135 -8.63 -10.81 -23.77
C ASP A 135 -7.54 -9.71 -23.69
N HIS A 136 -6.39 -9.97 -24.32
CA HIS A 136 -5.26 -9.05 -24.35
C HIS A 136 -5.53 -7.71 -25.04
N SER A 137 -6.63 -7.57 -25.79
CA SER A 137 -7.03 -6.28 -26.36
C SER A 137 -7.67 -5.34 -25.32
N THR A 138 -8.09 -5.89 -24.19
CA THR A 138 -8.76 -5.12 -23.14
C THR A 138 -7.75 -4.52 -22.16
N ALA A 139 -7.94 -3.23 -21.85
CA ALA A 139 -7.10 -2.49 -20.92
C ALA A 139 -7.10 -3.13 -19.52
N LEU A 140 -5.94 -3.13 -18.88
CA LEU A 140 -5.78 -3.52 -17.48
C LEU A 140 -5.57 -2.26 -16.65
N SER A 141 -6.61 -1.79 -15.96
CA SER A 141 -6.50 -0.62 -15.08
C SER A 141 -5.78 -0.97 -13.78
N ALA A 142 -6.09 -2.13 -13.20
CA ALA A 142 -5.57 -2.50 -11.90
C ALA A 142 -5.26 -4.00 -11.80
N LEU A 143 -4.12 -4.34 -11.20
CA LEU A 143 -3.78 -5.70 -10.78
C LEU A 143 -3.37 -5.67 -9.30
N LEU A 144 -4.20 -6.28 -8.46
CA LEU A 144 -4.09 -6.26 -7.01
C LEU A 144 -3.88 -7.68 -6.48
N LEU A 145 -2.64 -7.98 -6.11
CA LEU A 145 -2.24 -9.23 -5.50
C LEU A 145 -2.26 -9.07 -3.97
N HIS A 146 -3.25 -9.67 -3.30
CA HIS A 146 -3.39 -9.69 -1.83
C HIS A 146 -2.89 -11.01 -1.24
N ASN A 147 -2.11 -10.94 -0.15
CA ASN A 147 -1.66 -12.10 0.64
C ASN A 147 -0.95 -13.22 -0.16
N ASN A 148 -0.51 -12.92 -1.38
CA ASN A 148 0.04 -13.94 -2.25
C ASN A 148 1.46 -14.32 -1.84
N HIS A 149 1.64 -15.61 -1.59
CA HIS A 149 2.93 -16.27 -1.53
C HIS A 149 3.08 -17.05 -2.83
N PHE A 150 4.10 -16.71 -3.62
CA PHE A 150 4.41 -17.41 -4.85
C PHE A 150 5.56 -18.36 -4.55
N GLU A 151 5.31 -19.67 -4.66
CA GLU A 151 6.37 -20.66 -4.59
C GLU A 151 7.12 -20.69 -5.94
N ASN A 152 6.41 -20.40 -7.02
CA ASN A 152 6.97 -20.33 -8.36
C ASN A 152 7.42 -18.92 -8.76
N ILE A 153 8.73 -18.67 -8.65
CA ILE A 153 9.40 -17.44 -9.08
C ILE A 153 9.10 -17.08 -10.53
N SER A 154 9.04 -18.06 -11.44
CA SER A 154 8.79 -17.80 -12.87
C SER A 154 7.36 -17.30 -13.10
N LEU A 155 6.38 -17.85 -12.37
CA LEU A 155 5.00 -17.37 -12.45
C LEU A 155 4.90 -15.94 -11.91
N TYR A 156 5.58 -15.65 -10.79
CA TYR A 156 5.62 -14.30 -10.22
C TYR A 156 6.17 -13.27 -11.21
N GLN A 157 7.30 -13.58 -11.86
CA GLN A 157 7.88 -12.75 -12.93
C GLN A 157 6.92 -12.57 -14.10
N MET A 158 6.23 -13.64 -14.53
CA MET A 158 5.23 -13.59 -15.60
C MET A 158 4.06 -12.67 -15.24
N VAL A 159 3.56 -12.70 -14.00
CA VAL A 159 2.45 -11.83 -13.57
C VAL A 159 2.87 -10.36 -13.57
N ILE A 160 4.09 -10.07 -13.12
CA ILE A 160 4.68 -8.74 -13.19
C ILE A 160 4.76 -8.29 -14.66
N GLU A 161 5.43 -9.08 -15.51
CA GLU A 161 5.59 -8.76 -16.94
C GLU A 161 4.22 -8.53 -17.61
N TYR A 162 3.24 -9.37 -17.31
CA TYR A 162 1.87 -9.21 -17.77
C TYR A 162 1.30 -7.83 -17.40
N ALA A 163 1.42 -7.41 -16.14
CA ALA A 163 0.85 -6.15 -15.69
C ALA A 163 1.47 -4.94 -16.42
N PHE A 164 2.80 -4.91 -16.56
CA PHE A 164 3.50 -3.80 -17.22
C PHE A 164 3.30 -3.79 -18.73
N THR A 165 3.31 -4.95 -19.39
CA THR A 165 3.03 -5.05 -20.85
C THR A 165 1.60 -4.62 -21.21
N HIS A 166 0.67 -4.71 -20.25
CA HIS A 166 -0.71 -4.25 -20.41
C HIS A 166 -0.97 -2.86 -19.84
N ASN A 167 0.09 -2.08 -19.57
CA ASN A 167 0.02 -0.67 -19.15
C ASN A 167 -0.81 -0.43 -17.88
N VAL A 168 -0.61 -1.28 -16.87
CA VAL A 168 -1.32 -1.16 -15.58
C VAL A 168 -1.15 0.22 -14.93
N GLN A 169 -2.24 0.76 -14.40
CA GLN A 169 -2.23 2.05 -13.69
C GLN A 169 -2.09 1.87 -12.18
N HIS A 170 -2.75 0.85 -11.63
CA HIS A 170 -2.71 0.53 -10.20
C HIS A 170 -2.14 -0.88 -9.99
N PHE A 171 -0.97 -0.96 -9.38
CA PHE A 171 -0.29 -2.22 -9.17
C PHE A 171 -0.03 -2.44 -7.68
N LYS A 172 -0.51 -3.56 -7.16
CA LYS A 172 -0.25 -3.99 -5.78
C LYS A 172 0.32 -5.40 -5.79
N ILE A 173 1.45 -5.57 -5.12
CA ILE A 173 2.15 -6.86 -5.05
C ILE A 173 2.85 -7.07 -3.71
N ASN A 174 2.97 -8.33 -3.31
CA ASN A 174 3.79 -8.75 -2.19
C ASN A 174 5.25 -8.84 -2.61
N TYR A 175 6.13 -8.12 -1.94
CA TYR A 175 7.54 -8.02 -2.25
C TYR A 175 8.33 -9.07 -1.46
N THR A 176 8.77 -10.13 -2.14
CA THR A 176 9.46 -11.25 -1.48
C THR A 176 10.98 -11.17 -1.60
N THR A 177 11.53 -10.81 -2.77
CA THR A 177 12.98 -10.63 -2.94
C THR A 177 13.36 -9.56 -3.99
N ALA A 178 14.48 -8.88 -3.79
CA ALA A 178 15.06 -7.88 -4.71
C ALA A 178 15.57 -8.49 -6.03
N GLU A 179 15.94 -9.77 -6.03
CA GLU A 179 16.39 -10.51 -7.21
C GLU A 179 15.28 -10.71 -8.25
N LEU A 180 14.02 -10.44 -7.89
CA LEU A 180 12.86 -10.59 -8.78
C LEU A 180 12.63 -9.37 -9.67
N PHE A 181 13.40 -8.29 -9.49
CA PHE A 181 13.33 -7.13 -10.36
C PHE A 181 14.02 -7.41 -11.69
N SER A 182 13.24 -7.98 -12.61
CA SER A 182 13.51 -7.85 -14.03
C SER A 182 13.62 -6.36 -14.40
N PRO A 183 14.49 -5.95 -15.34
CA PRO A 183 14.63 -4.56 -15.77
C PRO A 183 13.32 -3.89 -16.20
N PHE A 184 12.28 -4.66 -16.51
CA PHE A 184 10.94 -4.16 -16.81
C PHE A 184 10.23 -3.48 -15.63
N PHE A 185 10.58 -3.80 -14.38
CA PHE A 185 10.02 -3.11 -13.20
C PHE A 185 10.65 -1.74 -12.97
N LEU A 186 11.79 -1.45 -13.62
CA LEU A 186 12.53 -0.22 -13.37
C LEU A 186 11.89 1.00 -14.04
N SER A 187 10.97 0.79 -15.01
CA SER A 187 10.31 1.90 -15.69
C SER A 187 8.88 1.61 -16.14
N SER A 188 7.97 2.51 -15.81
CA SER A 188 6.60 2.53 -16.35
C SER A 188 6.10 3.97 -16.50
N HIS A 189 5.47 4.25 -17.63
CA HIS A 189 4.92 5.57 -17.97
C HIS A 189 3.41 5.67 -17.73
N THR A 190 2.78 4.59 -17.27
CA THR A 190 1.33 4.48 -17.09
C THR A 190 0.94 4.22 -15.64
N LEU A 191 1.91 3.77 -14.82
CA LEU A 191 1.70 3.49 -13.41
C LEU A 191 1.48 4.80 -12.64
N THR A 192 0.32 4.90 -11.99
CA THR A 192 -0.06 6.04 -11.15
C THR A 192 -0.07 5.67 -9.66
N SER A 193 -0.30 4.39 -9.35
CA SER A 193 -0.30 3.88 -7.98
C SER A 193 0.46 2.57 -7.87
N LEU A 194 1.39 2.52 -6.92
CA LEU A 194 2.19 1.34 -6.59
C LEU A 194 2.05 1.03 -5.11
N THR A 195 1.73 -0.23 -4.80
CA THR A 195 1.79 -0.76 -3.44
C THR A 195 2.72 -1.97 -3.40
N LEU A 196 3.80 -1.88 -2.62
CA LEU A 196 4.72 -2.98 -2.36
C LEU A 196 4.58 -3.40 -0.90
N THR A 197 4.35 -4.69 -0.66
CA THR A 197 4.15 -5.23 0.70
C THR A 197 5.13 -6.37 0.97
N GLY A 198 6.14 -6.12 1.78
CA GLY A 198 7.04 -7.15 2.29
C GLY A 198 6.38 -8.14 3.23
N GLU A 199 7.10 -9.20 3.55
CA GLU A 199 6.77 -10.07 4.69
C GLU A 199 7.00 -9.30 6.00
N ASP A 200 6.20 -9.61 7.03
CA ASP A 200 6.34 -8.90 8.30
C ASP A 200 7.73 -9.15 8.90
N LEU A 201 8.53 -8.08 8.95
CA LEU A 201 9.90 -8.07 9.43
C LEU A 201 10.03 -8.43 10.92
N LEU A 202 8.95 -8.70 11.65
CA LEU A 202 8.99 -9.26 13.01
C LEU A 202 8.94 -10.79 13.04
N LEU A 203 8.49 -11.46 11.98
CA LEU A 203 8.40 -12.92 11.94
C LEU A 203 9.80 -13.57 11.79
N PRO A 204 10.06 -14.75 12.39
CA PRO A 204 11.34 -15.45 12.24
C PRO A 204 11.61 -15.87 10.79
N GLY A 205 12.80 -15.58 10.26
CA GLY A 205 13.23 -15.97 8.90
C GLY A 205 14.42 -15.16 8.39
N PRO A 206 15.03 -15.51 7.23
CA PRO A 206 16.00 -14.66 6.54
C PRO A 206 15.30 -13.41 5.99
N ARG A 207 15.75 -12.21 6.41
CA ARG A 207 15.05 -10.92 6.14
C ARG A 207 15.79 -10.00 5.16
N PHE A 208 16.92 -10.45 4.61
CA PHE A 208 17.87 -9.60 3.88
C PHE A 208 17.50 -9.35 2.41
N ASP A 209 16.48 -10.03 1.89
CA ASP A 209 16.16 -9.96 0.46
C ASP A 209 15.12 -8.88 0.13
N GLN A 210 14.57 -8.17 1.12
CA GLN A 210 13.48 -7.21 0.97
C GLN A 210 13.94 -5.74 0.96
N ILE A 211 15.15 -5.49 0.44
CA ILE A 211 15.68 -4.13 0.27
C ILE A 211 14.93 -3.42 -0.86
N PHE A 212 14.41 -2.23 -0.58
CA PHE A 212 13.76 -1.39 -1.57
C PHE A 212 14.77 -0.96 -2.64
N PRO A 213 14.46 -1.11 -3.94
CA PRO A 213 15.41 -0.85 -5.01
C PRO A 213 15.71 0.65 -5.14
N HIS A 214 16.98 0.98 -5.33
CA HIS A 214 17.47 2.37 -5.41
C HIS A 214 17.13 3.08 -6.74
N SER A 215 16.76 2.35 -7.79
CA SER A 215 16.69 2.86 -9.17
C SER A 215 15.34 2.65 -9.87
N LEU A 216 14.25 3.06 -9.21
CA LEU A 216 12.91 3.04 -9.82
C LEU A 216 12.60 4.35 -10.56
N SER A 217 12.09 4.23 -11.79
CA SER A 217 11.67 5.35 -12.63
C SER A 217 10.19 5.25 -13.01
N PHE A 218 9.33 5.87 -12.20
CA PHE A 218 7.90 5.94 -12.45
C PHE A 218 7.45 7.40 -12.59
N PRO A 219 7.66 8.03 -13.77
CA PRO A 219 7.42 9.46 -13.96
C PRO A 219 5.98 9.91 -13.71
N THR A 220 5.00 9.01 -13.83
CA THR A 220 3.57 9.29 -13.63
C THR A 220 3.04 8.90 -12.25
N LEU A 221 3.90 8.36 -11.37
CA LEU A 221 3.47 7.83 -10.09
C LEU A 221 3.02 8.96 -9.15
N THR A 222 1.76 8.91 -8.74
CA THR A 222 1.16 9.87 -7.81
C THR A 222 1.01 9.32 -6.40
N THR A 223 0.90 8.00 -6.27
CA THR A 223 0.67 7.32 -4.98
C THR A 223 1.64 6.15 -4.82
N LEU A 224 2.44 6.18 -3.76
CA LEU A 224 3.35 5.10 -3.39
C LEU A 224 3.02 4.61 -1.98
N SER A 225 2.76 3.31 -1.83
CA SER A 225 2.58 2.66 -0.55
C SER A 225 3.60 1.55 -0.37
N LEU A 226 4.44 1.69 0.64
CA LEU A 226 5.49 0.74 0.99
C LEU A 226 5.16 0.17 2.35
N LYS A 227 5.11 -1.16 2.45
CA LYS A 227 4.80 -1.85 3.69
C LYS A 227 5.87 -2.90 3.98
N HIS A 228 6.35 -2.96 5.22
CA HIS A 228 7.30 -4.00 5.66
C HIS A 228 8.57 -4.10 4.81
N LEU A 229 9.07 -2.97 4.30
CA LEU A 229 10.28 -2.93 3.47
C LEU A 229 11.49 -2.43 4.24
N VAL A 230 12.66 -2.84 3.78
CA VAL A 230 13.95 -2.36 4.26
C VAL A 230 14.48 -1.31 3.30
N PHE A 231 14.96 -0.17 3.79
CA PHE A 231 15.68 0.79 2.95
C PHE A 231 17.19 0.71 3.19
N GLY A 232 17.93 0.41 2.13
CA GLY A 232 19.39 0.39 2.11
C GLY A 232 20.00 1.78 2.12
N CYS A 233 21.14 1.93 2.78
CA CYS A 233 21.90 3.17 2.77
C CYS A 233 22.80 3.26 1.53
N ASN A 234 22.82 4.43 0.89
CA ASN A 234 23.90 4.76 -0.04
C ASN A 234 25.14 5.14 0.79
N ASP A 235 26.33 5.17 0.16
CA ASP A 235 27.62 5.47 0.81
C ASP A 235 27.65 6.77 1.65
N ASP A 236 26.71 7.70 1.40
CA ASP A 236 26.60 9.01 2.07
C ASP A 236 25.86 8.99 3.43
N GLY A 237 25.45 7.83 3.95
CA GLY A 237 24.78 7.71 5.25
C GLY A 237 23.32 8.22 5.29
N CYS A 238 22.77 8.66 4.15
CA CYS A 238 21.41 9.14 4.03
C CYS A 238 20.63 8.38 2.94
N VAL A 239 19.38 8.05 3.27
CA VAL A 239 18.48 7.24 2.45
C VAL A 239 17.39 8.13 1.89
N ASP A 240 17.44 8.46 0.59
CA ASP A 240 16.38 9.19 -0.12
C ASP A 240 15.90 8.45 -1.39
N PRO A 241 15.11 7.38 -1.22
CA PRO A 241 14.62 6.56 -2.33
C PRO A 241 13.48 7.24 -3.11
N PHE A 242 13.02 8.41 -2.68
CA PHE A 242 11.80 9.05 -3.20
C PHE A 242 12.07 10.19 -4.18
N SER A 243 13.31 10.70 -4.18
CA SER A 243 13.74 11.83 -5.01
C SER A 243 13.49 11.66 -6.52
N THR A 244 13.36 10.42 -7.02
CA THR A 244 13.11 10.14 -8.44
C THR A 244 11.63 10.25 -8.84
N PHE A 245 10.69 10.30 -7.89
CA PHE A 245 9.25 10.32 -8.16
C PHE A 245 8.69 11.74 -8.29
N ASN A 246 8.89 12.32 -9.47
CA ASN A 246 8.58 13.74 -9.75
C ASN A 246 7.09 14.13 -9.68
N MET A 247 6.18 13.16 -9.66
CA MET A 247 4.71 13.38 -9.60
C MET A 247 4.09 12.88 -8.30
N LEU A 248 4.90 12.45 -7.32
CA LEU A 248 4.41 11.82 -6.10
C LEU A 248 3.64 12.82 -5.24
N THR A 249 2.35 12.54 -5.03
CA THR A 249 1.43 13.37 -4.21
C THR A 249 1.11 12.72 -2.88
N THR A 250 1.15 11.38 -2.81
CA THR A 250 0.80 10.61 -1.61
C THR A 250 1.85 9.54 -1.37
N LEU A 251 2.46 9.54 -0.19
CA LEU A 251 3.43 8.55 0.26
C LEU A 251 2.94 7.90 1.55
N ILE A 252 2.88 6.57 1.56
CA ILE A 252 2.52 5.77 2.73
C ILE A 252 3.70 4.84 3.03
N ILE A 253 4.28 4.99 4.21
CA ILE A 253 5.35 4.13 4.74
C ILE A 253 4.77 3.40 5.95
N ASP A 254 4.65 2.09 5.87
CA ASP A 254 3.98 1.26 6.88
C ASP A 254 4.95 0.18 7.37
N LYS A 255 5.46 0.34 8.59
CA LYS A 255 6.35 -0.61 9.26
C LYS A 255 7.60 -0.94 8.43
N CYS A 256 8.18 0.07 7.79
CA CYS A 256 9.49 -0.04 7.12
C CYS A 256 10.63 0.24 8.09
N VAL A 257 11.83 -0.25 7.78
CA VAL A 257 13.05 -0.10 8.61
C VAL A 257 14.25 0.33 7.76
N LEU A 258 15.32 0.78 8.40
CA LEU A 258 16.59 1.09 7.75
C LEU A 258 17.65 0.01 8.05
N VAL A 259 18.67 -0.11 7.20
CA VAL A 259 19.88 -0.92 7.43
C VAL A 259 21.14 -0.06 7.40
N ASP A 260 22.29 -0.67 7.71
CA ASP A 260 23.63 -0.10 7.52
C ASP A 260 23.93 1.15 8.38
N ASN A 261 23.38 1.18 9.60
CA ASN A 261 23.52 2.30 10.56
C ASN A 261 22.95 3.65 10.07
N ALA A 262 22.04 3.62 9.09
CA ALA A 262 21.36 4.83 8.63
C ALA A 262 20.46 5.38 9.73
N GLN A 263 20.75 6.60 10.19
CA GLN A 263 20.03 7.20 11.32
C GLN A 263 18.71 7.87 10.91
N ASN A 264 18.59 8.29 9.65
CA ASN A 264 17.45 9.11 9.20
C ASN A 264 16.99 8.73 7.79
N LEU A 265 15.66 8.68 7.62
CA LEU A 265 15.01 8.57 6.33
C LEU A 265 14.70 9.95 5.77
N ARG A 266 15.30 10.30 4.63
CA ARG A 266 15.04 11.55 3.94
C ARG A 266 13.90 11.38 2.95
N ILE A 267 12.97 12.33 2.97
CA ILE A 267 11.82 12.37 2.07
C ILE A 267 11.86 13.68 1.30
N SER A 268 12.42 13.64 0.09
CA SER A 268 12.45 14.79 -0.81
C SER A 268 11.39 14.65 -1.90
N SER A 269 10.49 15.63 -1.99
CA SER A 269 9.52 15.71 -3.09
C SER A 269 8.93 17.11 -3.21
N THR A 270 8.87 17.64 -4.42
CA THR A 270 8.31 18.98 -4.69
C THR A 270 6.79 18.98 -4.84
N LYS A 271 6.14 17.81 -4.88
CA LYS A 271 4.69 17.66 -5.10
C LYS A 271 3.96 16.83 -4.05
N LEU A 272 4.68 16.31 -3.05
CA LEU A 272 4.09 15.50 -1.99
C LEU A 272 3.11 16.35 -1.18
N VAL A 273 1.86 15.89 -1.09
CA VAL A 273 0.76 16.55 -0.38
C VAL A 273 0.39 15.78 0.89
N ASN A 274 0.41 14.45 0.81
CA ASN A 274 0.01 13.57 1.91
C ASN A 274 1.15 12.62 2.27
N LEU A 275 1.53 12.60 3.54
CA LEU A 275 2.50 11.66 4.08
C LEU A 275 1.86 10.88 5.23
N THR A 276 1.87 9.56 5.13
CA THR A 276 1.46 8.66 6.20
C THR A 276 2.64 7.79 6.61
N ILE A 277 2.97 7.81 7.90
CA ILE A 277 4.03 6.98 8.48
C ILE A 277 3.44 6.15 9.62
N CYS A 278 3.48 4.84 9.48
CA CYS A 278 3.18 3.89 10.55
C CYS A 278 4.47 3.19 10.95
N VAL A 279 4.84 3.24 12.23
CA VAL A 279 6.01 2.51 12.74
C VAL A 279 5.60 1.23 13.46
N TYR A 280 6.58 0.39 13.78
CA TYR A 280 6.34 -0.82 14.57
C TYR A 280 6.00 -0.48 16.03
N ASP A 281 5.07 -1.26 16.60
CA ASP A 281 4.66 -1.16 17.99
C ASP A 281 5.21 -2.41 18.70
N PHE A 282 6.36 -2.29 19.37
CA PHE A 282 6.87 -3.41 20.17
C PHE A 282 6.11 -3.54 21.48
N LEU A 283 6.00 -4.76 21.99
CA LEU A 283 5.82 -5.01 23.42
C LEU A 283 7.22 -5.18 24.02
N SER A 284 7.50 -4.49 25.13
CA SER A 284 8.69 -4.69 25.96
C SER A 284 8.97 -6.19 26.14
N GLY A 285 10.07 -6.68 25.58
CA GLY A 285 10.47 -8.09 25.68
C GLY A 285 10.98 -8.69 24.37
N CYS A 286 10.46 -8.25 23.22
CA CYS A 286 11.06 -8.55 21.92
C CYS A 286 12.11 -7.48 21.62
N ASN A 287 13.28 -7.58 22.24
CA ASN A 287 14.42 -6.81 21.78
C ASN A 287 14.74 -7.34 20.37
N PRO A 288 14.69 -6.53 19.29
CA PRO A 288 15.13 -6.96 17.97
C PRO A 288 16.66 -7.03 17.97
N ARG A 289 17.25 -7.80 18.88
CA ARG A 289 18.64 -8.27 18.81
C ARG A 289 18.77 -9.38 17.75
N THR A 290 18.05 -9.25 16.64
CA THR A 290 18.44 -9.84 15.36
C THR A 290 19.24 -8.76 14.61
N ALA A 291 20.41 -8.49 15.19
CA ALA A 291 21.61 -7.72 14.83
C ALA A 291 21.68 -6.65 13.71
N ASP A 292 20.78 -6.53 12.72
CA ASP A 292 21.17 -5.84 11.46
C ASP A 292 20.22 -4.73 10.96
N PHE A 293 19.10 -4.45 11.64
CA PHE A 293 18.13 -3.41 11.22
C PHE A 293 17.98 -2.29 12.24
N GLU A 294 17.98 -1.04 11.79
CA GLU A 294 17.61 0.14 12.58
C GLU A 294 16.11 0.43 12.42
N ILE A 295 15.36 0.15 13.49
CA ILE A 295 13.92 0.43 13.55
C ILE A 295 13.64 1.83 14.13
N TYR A 296 14.65 2.42 14.78
CA TYR A 296 14.57 3.73 15.42
C TYR A 296 15.29 4.80 14.61
N PHE A 297 14.66 5.29 13.55
CA PHE A 297 15.22 6.31 12.67
C PHE A 297 14.45 7.63 12.73
N GLY A 298 15.17 8.75 12.53
CA GLY A 298 14.56 10.06 12.35
C GLY A 298 13.99 10.26 10.94
N ILE A 299 13.07 11.21 10.80
CA ILE A 299 12.46 11.59 9.53
C ILE A 299 12.94 12.99 9.16
N GLU A 300 13.57 13.10 7.98
CA GLU A 300 14.06 14.35 7.42
C GLU A 300 13.21 14.78 6.21
N LEU A 301 12.45 15.88 6.34
CA LEU A 301 11.49 16.32 5.32
C LEU A 301 12.02 17.46 4.43
N TYR A 302 12.02 17.23 3.12
CA TYR A 302 12.24 18.23 2.08
C TYR A 302 11.06 18.25 1.09
N ALA A 303 9.86 18.47 1.64
CA ALA A 303 8.62 18.50 0.88
C ALA A 303 7.82 19.80 1.13
N PRO A 304 8.08 20.88 0.37
CA PRO A 304 7.47 22.20 0.62
C PRO A 304 5.97 22.27 0.32
N THR A 305 5.40 21.27 -0.34
CA THR A 305 3.97 21.17 -0.66
C THR A 305 3.23 20.22 0.28
N LEU A 306 3.87 19.72 1.34
CA LEU A 306 3.26 18.74 2.23
C LEU A 306 2.18 19.41 3.07
N HIS A 307 0.92 18.96 2.93
CA HIS A 307 -0.23 19.56 3.62
C HIS A 307 -0.76 18.68 4.76
N SER A 308 -0.76 17.36 4.57
CA SER A 308 -1.26 16.38 5.54
C SER A 308 -0.15 15.45 6.00
N PHE A 309 -0.03 15.28 7.31
CA PHE A 309 0.89 14.36 7.95
C PHE A 309 0.16 13.47 8.96
N ASP A 310 0.09 12.18 8.65
CA ASP A 310 -0.51 11.16 9.50
C ASP A 310 0.59 10.27 10.08
N PHE A 311 0.69 10.23 11.41
CA PHE A 311 1.61 9.37 12.12
C PHE A 311 0.87 8.36 12.98
N THR A 312 1.26 7.09 12.89
CA THR A 312 0.79 6.01 13.77
C THR A 312 1.98 5.28 14.39
N GLY A 313 1.96 5.07 15.71
CA GLY A 313 3.03 4.34 16.39
C GLY A 313 2.69 3.86 17.79
N GLY A 314 3.62 3.11 18.37
CA GLY A 314 3.57 2.57 19.72
C GLY A 314 4.59 3.32 20.56
N HIS A 315 5.48 2.63 21.27
CA HIS A 315 6.48 3.24 22.17
C HIS A 315 7.46 4.23 21.54
N TYR A 316 7.72 4.10 20.23
CA TYR A 316 8.71 4.92 19.54
C TYR A 316 8.07 6.06 18.77
N ILE A 317 8.60 7.27 18.96
CA ILE A 317 8.25 8.46 18.21
C ILE A 317 9.52 8.96 17.50
N PRO A 318 9.55 8.97 16.15
CA PRO A 318 10.73 9.39 15.41
C PRO A 318 11.02 10.88 15.62
N LYS A 319 12.30 11.26 15.56
CA LYS A 319 12.67 12.67 15.50
C LYS A 319 12.19 13.22 14.15
N LEU A 320 11.52 14.37 14.16
CA LEU A 320 11.05 15.04 12.95
C LEU A 320 11.81 16.35 12.76
N PHE A 321 12.50 16.46 11.62
CA PHE A 321 13.22 17.67 11.22
C PHE A 321 13.19 17.80 9.70
N GLY A 322 13.66 18.92 9.16
CA GLY A 322 13.61 19.18 7.73
C GLY A 322 13.75 20.65 7.40
N SER A 323 13.49 21.00 6.14
CA SER A 323 13.52 22.39 5.71
C SER A 323 12.38 23.18 6.38
N LYS A 324 12.65 24.44 6.72
CA LYS A 324 11.65 25.33 7.33
C LYS A 324 10.39 25.43 6.47
N THR A 325 10.54 25.43 5.15
CA THR A 325 9.43 25.47 4.20
C THR A 325 8.56 24.23 4.28
N ALA A 326 9.15 23.03 4.31
CA ALA A 326 8.43 21.77 4.43
C ALA A 326 7.68 21.64 5.77
N LEU A 327 8.30 21.98 6.89
CA LEU A 327 7.64 21.92 8.19
C LEU A 327 6.50 22.96 8.31
N SER A 328 6.67 24.13 7.67
CA SER A 328 5.66 25.20 7.67
C SER A 328 4.49 24.97 6.72
N SER A 329 4.59 24.04 5.76
CA SER A 329 3.51 23.75 4.80
C SER A 329 2.44 22.83 5.39
N ILE A 330 2.78 22.07 6.43
CA ILE A 330 1.90 21.07 7.04
C ILE A 330 0.77 21.78 7.80
N LYS A 331 -0.46 21.49 7.41
CA LYS A 331 -1.68 22.07 7.98
C LYS A 331 -2.51 21.08 8.76
N HIS A 332 -2.49 19.82 8.36
CA HIS A 332 -3.27 18.76 8.96
C HIS A 332 -2.32 17.73 9.57
N VAL A 333 -2.42 17.53 10.88
CA VAL A 333 -1.57 16.60 11.61
C VAL A 333 -2.44 15.64 12.40
N ASN A 334 -2.16 14.35 12.27
CA ASN A 334 -2.84 13.30 13.00
C ASN A 334 -1.81 12.41 13.68
N ILE A 335 -1.92 12.29 15.00
CA ILE A 335 -0.98 11.57 15.85
C ILE A 335 -1.74 10.47 16.57
N ASN A 336 -1.62 9.27 16.03
CA ASN A 336 -2.28 8.06 16.51
C ASN A 336 -1.28 7.16 17.23
N LEU A 337 -1.10 7.40 18.52
CA LEU A 337 -0.35 6.48 19.37
C LEU A 337 -1.25 5.37 19.90
N LYS A 338 -0.75 4.13 19.88
CA LYS A 338 -1.43 2.95 20.42
C LYS A 338 -0.98 2.68 21.87
N GLN A 339 -1.94 2.32 22.72
CA GLN A 339 -1.66 1.97 24.11
C GLN A 339 -1.11 0.53 24.17
N THR A 340 0.03 0.37 24.83
CA THR A 340 0.66 -0.92 25.12
C THR A 340 0.31 -1.38 26.54
N MET A 341 0.37 -2.69 26.78
CA MET A 341 -0.11 -3.32 28.02
C MET A 341 0.68 -2.95 29.28
N GLU A 342 1.87 -2.37 29.12
CA GLU A 342 2.71 -1.91 30.22
C GLU A 342 2.86 -0.39 30.16
N ASP A 343 2.73 0.27 31.31
CA ASP A 343 3.08 1.68 31.55
C ASP A 343 4.60 1.91 31.39
N SER A 344 5.22 1.36 30.34
CA SER A 344 6.64 1.49 30.10
C SER A 344 6.97 2.90 29.60
N LEU A 345 8.07 3.41 30.15
CA LEU A 345 8.60 4.75 29.92
C LEU A 345 8.81 4.97 28.41
N TRP A 346 8.02 5.86 27.83
CA TRP A 346 8.27 6.40 26.49
C TRP A 346 9.72 6.87 26.42
N GLU A 347 10.50 6.37 25.45
CA GLU A 347 11.95 6.57 25.46
C GLU A 347 12.34 8.05 25.40
N ASN A 348 11.48 8.92 24.87
CA ASN A 348 11.65 10.37 24.89
C ASN A 348 10.32 11.13 24.69
N PRO A 349 9.54 11.42 25.75
CA PRO A 349 8.25 12.12 25.62
C PRO A 349 8.40 13.55 25.05
N SER A 350 9.58 14.16 25.19
CA SER A 350 9.89 15.50 24.66
C SER A 350 9.97 15.58 23.13
N ILE A 351 10.01 14.45 22.41
CA ILE A 351 10.03 14.46 20.93
C ILE A 351 8.70 14.96 20.37
N LEU A 352 7.59 14.46 20.91
CA LEU A 352 6.25 14.88 20.47
C LEU A 352 6.02 16.37 20.71
N PHE A 353 6.56 16.88 21.82
CA PHE A 353 6.61 18.31 22.10
C PHE A 353 7.38 19.09 21.01
N LYS A 354 8.58 18.62 20.62
CA LYS A 354 9.39 19.24 19.55
C LYS A 354 8.65 19.25 18.21
N TRP A 355 7.84 18.24 17.92
CA TRP A 355 7.00 18.24 16.72
C TRP A 355 6.02 19.41 16.75
N LEU A 356 5.27 19.55 17.84
CA LEU A 356 4.28 20.62 17.97
C LEU A 356 4.94 22.01 17.88
N VAL A 357 6.14 22.20 18.44
CA VAL A 357 6.87 23.47 18.31
C VAL A 357 7.34 23.71 16.86
N ASN A 358 7.83 22.69 16.17
CA ASN A 358 8.38 22.80 14.81
C ASN A 358 7.31 23.01 13.73
N LEU A 359 6.07 22.55 13.97
CA LEU A 359 4.97 22.58 13.00
C LEU A 359 4.10 23.84 13.19
N VAL A 360 4.61 25.00 12.76
CA VAL A 360 4.09 26.33 13.16
C VAL A 360 2.73 26.72 12.54
N ASN A 361 2.26 26.05 11.47
CA ASN A 361 1.08 26.48 10.70
C ASN A 361 -0.07 25.45 10.72
N ILE A 362 -0.17 24.64 11.77
CA ILE A 362 -1.21 23.61 11.86
C ILE A 362 -2.60 24.29 11.96
N GLU A 363 -3.52 23.86 11.09
CA GLU A 363 -4.93 24.26 11.10
C GLU A 363 -5.81 23.17 11.72
N SER A 364 -5.41 21.90 11.65
CA SER A 364 -6.14 20.77 12.23
C SER A 364 -5.20 19.78 12.90
N LEU A 365 -5.50 19.43 14.15
CA LEU A 365 -4.72 18.50 14.96
C LEU A 365 -5.63 17.40 15.50
N THR A 366 -5.30 16.14 15.22
CA THR A 366 -5.97 14.96 15.79
C THR A 366 -4.99 14.22 16.69
N ILE A 367 -5.37 13.95 17.93
CA ILE A 367 -4.51 13.31 18.93
C ILE A 367 -5.29 12.19 19.63
N THR A 368 -4.66 11.02 19.78
CA THR A 368 -5.21 9.92 20.58
C THR A 368 -4.87 10.05 22.07
N LYS A 369 -5.66 9.41 22.93
CA LYS A 369 -5.40 9.40 24.38
C LYS A 369 -3.95 9.02 24.76
N PRO A 370 -3.30 7.98 24.18
CA PRO A 370 -1.92 7.66 24.51
C PRO A 370 -0.95 8.79 24.18
N ALA A 371 -1.16 9.52 23.08
CA ALA A 371 -0.37 10.70 22.75
C ALA A 371 -0.54 11.85 23.76
N LEU A 372 -1.74 12.05 24.30
CA LEU A 372 -1.95 12.99 25.40
C LEU A 372 -1.20 12.56 26.67
N GLN A 373 -1.14 11.26 26.97
CA GLN A 373 -0.36 10.74 28.10
C GLN A 373 1.13 11.04 27.91
N VAL A 374 1.67 10.84 26.71
CA VAL A 374 3.05 11.22 26.38
C VAL A 374 3.33 12.70 26.68
N LEU A 375 2.43 13.58 26.23
CA LEU A 375 2.55 15.02 26.48
C LEU A 375 2.48 15.35 27.98
N SER A 376 1.68 14.61 28.77
CA SER A 376 1.56 14.83 30.21
C SER A 376 2.86 14.57 30.97
N TYR A 377 3.68 13.61 30.52
CA TYR A 377 4.99 13.35 31.14
C TYR A 377 6.01 14.47 30.90
N ALA A 378 5.81 15.29 29.88
CA ALA A 378 6.65 16.44 29.55
C ALA A 378 6.01 17.78 29.99
N HIS A 379 5.07 17.76 30.93
CA HIS A 379 4.28 18.94 31.30
C HIS A 379 5.10 20.13 31.81
N ASP A 380 6.19 19.90 32.54
CA ASP A 380 7.06 20.99 33.01
C ASP A 380 7.83 21.67 31.88
N ASP A 381 8.00 21.01 30.73
CA ASP A 381 8.55 21.58 29.52
C ASP A 381 7.47 22.30 28.68
N LEU A 382 6.20 21.84 28.77
CA LEU A 382 5.04 22.50 28.13
C LEU A 382 4.88 23.95 28.55
N LEU A 383 5.05 24.24 29.85
CA LEU A 383 4.80 25.58 30.39
C LEU A 383 5.91 26.61 30.09
N LYS A 384 7.04 26.19 29.53
CA LYS A 384 8.23 27.06 29.34
C LYS A 384 8.41 27.56 27.91
N VAL A 385 7.57 27.14 26.98
CA VAL A 385 7.77 27.36 25.55
C VAL A 385 6.49 27.85 24.92
N ASP A 386 6.60 28.89 24.12
CA ASP A 386 5.49 29.39 23.32
C ASP A 386 5.17 28.42 22.18
N PHE A 387 3.87 28.18 21.97
CA PHE A 387 3.36 27.30 20.90
C PHE A 387 2.72 28.12 19.78
N PRO A 388 3.51 28.77 18.91
CA PRO A 388 2.95 29.52 17.79
C PRO A 388 2.17 28.61 16.81
N SER A 389 2.45 27.30 16.81
CA SER A 389 1.71 26.27 16.05
C SER A 389 0.24 26.15 16.40
N LEU A 390 -0.13 26.37 17.66
CA LEU A 390 -1.50 26.16 18.15
C LEU A 390 -2.39 27.39 17.95
N CYS A 391 -1.81 28.58 17.78
CA CYS A 391 -2.55 29.82 17.56
C CYS A 391 -3.38 29.81 16.28
N ASN A 392 -2.92 29.12 15.24
CA ASN A 392 -3.59 29.02 13.94
C ASN A 392 -4.61 27.86 13.87
N LEU A 393 -4.75 27.11 14.95
CA LEU A 393 -5.55 25.90 14.98
C LEU A 393 -7.05 26.23 14.86
N LYS A 394 -7.71 25.58 13.91
CA LYS A 394 -9.15 25.70 13.65
C LYS A 394 -9.93 24.47 14.11
N SER A 395 -9.28 23.31 14.20
CA SER A 395 -9.89 22.05 14.62
C SER A 395 -8.94 21.27 15.52
N LEU A 396 -9.42 20.87 16.69
CA LEU A 396 -8.73 19.98 17.62
C LEU A 396 -9.61 18.76 17.87
N LYS A 397 -9.12 17.58 17.53
CA LYS A 397 -9.87 16.32 17.62
C LYS A 397 -9.21 15.36 18.60
N PHE A 398 -10.00 14.87 19.55
CA PHE A 398 -9.56 13.86 20.50
C PHE A 398 -10.24 12.53 20.22
N ASN A 399 -9.43 11.55 19.81
CA ASN A 399 -9.87 10.17 19.62
C ASN A 399 -9.80 9.45 20.99
N GLN A 400 -10.96 9.20 21.62
CA GLN A 400 -11.22 8.45 22.89
C GLN A 400 -11.49 9.27 24.18
N ILE A 401 -12.06 8.58 25.18
CA ILE A 401 -12.45 9.10 26.51
C ILE A 401 -11.21 9.50 27.33
N ILE A 402 -11.22 10.74 27.81
CA ILE A 402 -10.14 11.36 28.56
C ILE A 402 -10.43 11.28 30.07
N ARG A 403 -9.38 11.09 30.90
CA ARG A 403 -9.45 11.03 32.37
C ARG A 403 -8.63 12.18 33.03
N PRO A 404 -8.84 12.46 34.33
CA PRO A 404 -8.35 13.67 35.02
C PRO A 404 -6.85 14.02 34.97
N PRO A 405 -5.86 13.11 34.82
CA PRO A 405 -4.46 13.57 34.69
C PRO A 405 -4.15 14.22 33.32
N LEU A 406 -5.03 14.07 32.33
CA LEU A 406 -4.88 14.65 31.00
C LEU A 406 -5.59 16.00 30.84
N VAL A 407 -6.38 16.41 31.83
CA VAL A 407 -7.16 17.65 31.78
C VAL A 407 -6.23 18.85 31.70
N THR A 408 -5.12 18.85 32.44
CA THR A 408 -4.14 19.94 32.41
C THR A 408 -3.48 20.12 31.04
N VAL A 409 -3.15 19.01 30.36
CA VAL A 409 -2.59 19.05 29.00
C VAL A 409 -3.61 19.54 27.99
N ILE A 410 -4.87 19.12 28.14
CA ILE A 410 -5.95 19.59 27.25
C ILE A 410 -6.22 21.07 27.48
N ASP A 411 -6.35 21.50 28.74
CA ASP A 411 -6.53 22.91 29.07
C ASP A 411 -5.39 23.75 28.51
N PHE A 412 -4.15 23.26 28.61
CA PHE A 412 -2.99 23.89 27.99
C PHE A 412 -3.14 23.99 26.46
N LEU A 413 -3.52 22.90 25.77
CA LEU A 413 -3.74 22.93 24.33
C LEU A 413 -4.87 23.89 23.94
N LEU A 414 -5.97 23.93 24.71
CA LEU A 414 -7.12 24.80 24.48
C LEU A 414 -6.79 26.28 24.71
N GLN A 415 -6.05 26.59 25.77
CA GLN A 415 -5.57 27.95 26.05
C GLN A 415 -4.69 28.49 24.91
N ASN A 416 -3.86 27.62 24.33
CA ASN A 416 -3.00 27.97 23.20
C ASN A 416 -3.70 27.86 21.83
N SER A 417 -4.96 27.40 21.77
CA SER A 417 -5.76 27.28 20.54
C SER A 417 -7.14 27.95 20.63
N PRO A 418 -7.20 29.26 20.91
CA PRO A 418 -8.46 29.95 21.23
C PRO A 418 -9.50 29.93 20.10
N SER A 419 -9.08 29.70 18.85
CA SER A 419 -9.96 29.68 17.67
C SER A 419 -10.38 28.26 17.25
N ALA A 420 -9.90 27.22 17.93
CA ALA A 420 -10.11 25.84 17.51
C ALA A 420 -11.49 25.32 17.93
N LYS A 421 -12.20 24.70 16.98
CA LYS A 421 -13.37 23.86 17.28
C LYS A 421 -12.88 22.53 17.86
N VAL A 422 -13.41 22.15 19.01
CA VAL A 422 -13.02 20.93 19.71
C VAL A 422 -14.06 19.85 19.46
N ASP A 423 -13.64 18.75 18.86
CA ASP A 423 -14.47 17.56 18.64
C ASP A 423 -13.91 16.38 19.44
N PHE A 424 -14.78 15.71 20.20
CA PHE A 424 -14.47 14.45 20.87
C PHE A 424 -15.07 13.30 20.07
N SER A 425 -14.24 12.55 19.36
CA SER A 425 -14.65 11.34 18.64
C SER A 425 -14.75 10.16 19.61
N SER A 426 -15.82 10.18 20.42
CA SER A 426 -16.52 8.95 20.85
C SER A 426 -17.87 9.32 21.44
N SER A 427 -18.90 8.67 20.90
CA SER A 427 -20.27 8.69 21.40
C SER A 427 -20.34 8.21 22.86
N SER A 428 -20.42 9.13 23.82
CA SER A 428 -21.34 9.11 24.98
C SER A 428 -20.90 10.12 26.05
N LEU A 429 -21.76 11.13 26.24
CA LEU A 429 -22.04 11.84 27.48
C LEU A 429 -20.86 12.48 28.23
N TRP A 430 -20.57 13.74 27.86
CA TRP A 430 -20.31 14.77 28.87
C TRP A 430 -21.60 15.02 29.66
N THR A 431 -21.80 14.33 30.78
CA THR A 431 -22.62 14.84 31.87
C THR A 431 -21.70 15.32 32.97
N ARG A 432 -21.62 16.65 33.11
CA ARG A 432 -21.22 17.47 34.27
C ARG A 432 -20.25 16.81 35.25
N TRP A 433 -19.02 17.32 35.36
CA TRP A 433 -18.36 17.66 36.63
C TRP A 433 -17.35 18.79 36.39
#